data_AF-A0A3S4K511-F1
#
_entry.id   AF-A0A3S4K511-F1
#
_cell.length_a   1.000
_cell.length_b   1.000
_cell.length_c   1.000
_cell.angle_alpha   90.00
_cell.angle_beta   90.00
_cell.angle_gamma   90.00
#
_symmetry.space_group_name_H-M   'P 1'
#
loop_
_entity.id
_entity.type
_entity.pdbx_description
1 polymer ?
#
loop_
_entity_poly.entity_id
_entity_poly.type
_entity_poly.pdbx_seq_one_letter_code
_entity_poly.pdbx_strand_id
1 'polypeptide(L)'
;MPLNGSQLFDTNEKVDKNTADIATNTGSINQNTADITANTDSINQNTTDIAANTTSINQNTTDIATNTTNINSLSDSVTTLTDDALLWDAASGAFSAKHNGNDSKITNLAAGTLAADSTDAVNGSQLFDTNEKVDQNTADITTNTNSINQNTTDIATNTTNINNLSDSITTLTDDALLWDAASGAFSANHNGSASKITNLAAGTLAADSTDAVNGSQLFATNENVSQNTADITTNTNSINQNTTDIATNTTSINNLSDSITTLTDDALLWDAAFWHIQRQP
;
A
#
# COMPACT_ATOMS: atom_id res chain seq x y z
N MET A 1 -146.27 -47.79 -73.55
CA MET A 1 -146.40 -46.46 -74.19
C MET A 1 -145.15 -46.23 -75.05
N PRO A 2 -145.28 -45.99 -76.35
CA PRO A 2 -144.15 -45.69 -77.23
C PRO A 2 -143.65 -44.26 -76.97
N LEU A 3 -142.33 -44.06 -76.94
CA LEU A 3 -141.73 -42.72 -76.92
C LEU A 3 -142.12 -41.98 -78.21
N ASN A 4 -142.57 -40.73 -78.10
CA ASN A 4 -142.84 -39.87 -79.27
C ASN A 4 -141.54 -39.20 -79.76
N GLY A 5 -141.48 -38.76 -81.02
CA GLY A 5 -140.25 -38.25 -81.64
C GLY A 5 -139.62 -37.02 -80.97
N SER A 6 -140.38 -36.23 -80.20
CA SER A 6 -139.86 -35.09 -79.42
C SER A 6 -139.05 -35.56 -78.20
N GLN A 7 -139.50 -36.59 -77.50
CA GLN A 7 -138.77 -37.17 -76.37
C GLN A 7 -137.43 -37.77 -76.79
N LEU A 8 -137.34 -38.30 -78.01
CA LEU A 8 -136.10 -38.82 -78.60
C LEU A 8 -135.11 -37.68 -78.94
N PHE A 9 -135.60 -36.54 -79.44
CA PHE A 9 -134.78 -35.36 -79.73
C PHE A 9 -134.19 -34.74 -78.44
N ASP A 10 -135.02 -34.56 -77.41
CA ASP A 10 -134.56 -34.05 -76.10
C ASP A 10 -133.56 -35.01 -75.43
N THR A 11 -133.70 -36.31 -75.68
CA THR A 11 -132.76 -37.33 -75.21
C THR A 11 -131.43 -37.22 -75.95
N ASN A 12 -131.43 -37.05 -77.28
CA ASN A 12 -130.21 -36.83 -78.06
C ASN A 12 -129.48 -35.54 -77.66
N GLU A 13 -130.20 -34.43 -77.44
CA GLU A 13 -129.59 -33.16 -77.01
C GLU A 13 -128.93 -33.26 -75.62
N LYS A 14 -129.55 -33.99 -74.70
CA LYS A 14 -128.94 -34.31 -73.38
C LYS A 14 -127.73 -35.21 -73.51
N VAL A 15 -127.75 -36.16 -74.45
CA VAL A 15 -126.60 -37.03 -74.73
C VAL A 15 -125.44 -36.22 -75.28
N ASP A 16 -125.67 -35.33 -76.25
CA ASP A 16 -124.63 -34.47 -76.82
C ASP A 16 -124.04 -33.52 -75.77
N LYS A 17 -124.88 -32.95 -74.89
CA LYS A 17 -124.41 -32.16 -73.74
C LYS A 17 -123.55 -32.99 -72.79
N ASN A 18 -123.99 -34.19 -72.43
CA ASN A 18 -123.21 -35.09 -71.59
C ASN A 18 -121.88 -35.49 -72.25
N THR A 19 -121.86 -35.70 -73.56
CA THR A 19 -120.62 -35.99 -74.32
C THR A 19 -119.66 -34.79 -74.27
N ALA A 20 -120.16 -33.56 -74.42
CA ALA A 20 -119.35 -32.34 -74.31
C ALA A 20 -118.82 -32.10 -72.87
N ASP A 21 -119.66 -32.31 -71.86
CA ASP A 21 -119.28 -32.19 -70.45
C ASP A 21 -118.24 -33.26 -70.07
N ILE A 22 -118.38 -34.50 -70.57
CA ILE A 22 -117.38 -35.56 -70.42
C ILE A 22 -116.05 -35.16 -71.07
N ALA A 23 -116.07 -34.65 -72.31
CA ALA A 23 -114.85 -34.22 -72.99
C ALA A 23 -114.13 -33.09 -72.23
N THR A 24 -114.90 -32.13 -71.70
CA THR A 24 -114.38 -31.06 -70.84
C THR A 24 -113.78 -31.62 -69.55
N ASN A 25 -114.47 -32.54 -68.88
CA ASN A 25 -113.97 -33.21 -67.67
C ASN A 25 -112.69 -34.02 -67.97
N THR A 26 -112.62 -34.71 -69.10
CA THR A 26 -111.40 -35.41 -69.54
C THR A 26 -110.25 -34.42 -69.74
N GLY A 27 -110.49 -33.27 -70.36
CA GLY A 27 -109.49 -32.20 -70.50
C GLY A 27 -108.98 -31.69 -69.14
N SER A 28 -109.90 -31.37 -68.23
CA SER A 28 -109.57 -30.92 -66.87
C SER A 28 -108.80 -31.98 -66.06
N ILE A 29 -109.16 -33.27 -66.20
CA ILE A 29 -108.44 -34.38 -65.55
C ILE A 29 -107.01 -34.51 -66.11
N ASN A 30 -106.83 -34.38 -67.43
CA ASN A 30 -105.51 -34.40 -68.05
C ASN A 30 -104.65 -33.22 -67.57
N GLN A 31 -105.23 -32.01 -67.46
CA GLN A 31 -104.52 -30.85 -66.91
C GLN A 31 -104.14 -31.09 -65.45
N ASN A 32 -105.07 -31.55 -64.61
CA ASN A 32 -104.78 -31.88 -63.22
C ASN A 32 -103.68 -32.94 -63.09
N THR A 33 -103.64 -33.92 -63.99
CA THR A 33 -102.59 -34.94 -64.02
C THR A 33 -101.23 -34.32 -64.34
N ALA A 34 -101.16 -33.42 -65.33
CA ALA A 34 -99.93 -32.70 -65.66
C ALA A 34 -99.46 -31.81 -64.50
N ASP A 35 -100.37 -31.08 -63.85
CA ASP A 35 -100.05 -30.22 -62.70
C ASP A 35 -99.55 -31.05 -61.50
N ILE A 36 -100.15 -32.22 -61.26
CA ILE A 36 -99.69 -33.16 -60.22
C ILE A 36 -98.28 -33.68 -60.53
N THR A 37 -97.99 -34.04 -61.79
CA THR A 37 -96.65 -34.44 -62.21
C THR A 37 -95.64 -33.31 -61.98
N ALA A 38 -95.94 -32.08 -62.41
CA ALA A 38 -95.05 -30.93 -62.20
C ALA A 38 -94.84 -30.60 -60.71
N ASN A 39 -95.89 -30.73 -59.90
CA ASN A 39 -95.80 -30.59 -58.44
C ASN A 39 -94.94 -31.69 -57.82
N THR A 40 -95.07 -32.93 -58.31
CA THR A 40 -94.25 -34.07 -57.86
C THR A 40 -92.78 -33.83 -58.15
N ASP A 41 -92.44 -33.35 -59.35
CA ASP A 41 -91.07 -33.01 -59.74
C ASP A 41 -90.51 -31.86 -58.89
N SER A 42 -91.31 -30.82 -58.64
CA SER A 42 -90.93 -29.69 -57.78
C SER A 42 -90.68 -30.13 -56.33
N ILE A 43 -91.50 -31.05 -55.79
CA ILE A 43 -91.32 -31.63 -54.46
C ILE A 43 -90.04 -32.46 -54.40
N ASN A 44 -89.76 -33.25 -55.42
CA ASN A 44 -88.52 -34.03 -55.51
C ASN A 44 -87.29 -33.12 -55.54
N GLN A 45 -87.32 -32.03 -56.32
CA GLN A 45 -86.23 -31.05 -56.35
C GLN A 45 -86.04 -30.38 -54.99
N ASN A 46 -87.12 -29.93 -54.35
CA ASN A 46 -87.07 -29.36 -53.00
C ASN A 46 -86.49 -30.36 -51.99
N THR A 47 -86.81 -31.66 -52.12
CA THR A 47 -86.26 -32.71 -51.27
C THR A 47 -84.74 -32.83 -51.45
N THR A 48 -84.25 -32.78 -52.69
CA THR A 48 -82.82 -32.78 -53.00
C THR A 48 -82.12 -31.53 -52.46
N ASP A 49 -82.68 -30.35 -52.64
CA ASP A 49 -82.10 -29.09 -52.18
C ASP A 49 -82.03 -29.02 -50.64
N ILE A 50 -83.07 -29.51 -49.95
CA ILE A 50 -83.09 -29.61 -48.48
C ILE A 50 -81.99 -30.57 -47.99
N ALA A 51 -81.78 -31.70 -48.66
CA ALA A 51 -80.71 -32.62 -48.31
C ALA A 51 -79.32 -31.98 -48.48
N ALA A 52 -79.09 -31.26 -49.59
CA ALA A 52 -77.84 -30.52 -49.83
C ALA A 52 -77.61 -29.41 -48.80
N ASN A 53 -78.66 -28.65 -48.46
CA ASN A 53 -78.61 -27.63 -47.41
C ASN A 53 -78.31 -28.25 -46.05
N THR A 54 -78.91 -29.41 -45.74
CA THR A 54 -78.63 -30.15 -44.49
C THR A 54 -77.16 -30.53 -44.40
N THR A 55 -76.57 -31.08 -45.48
CA THR A 55 -75.13 -31.38 -45.52
C THR A 55 -74.27 -30.14 -45.32
N SER A 56 -74.61 -29.03 -45.99
CA SER A 56 -73.86 -27.77 -45.87
C SER A 56 -73.93 -27.18 -44.46
N ILE A 57 -75.11 -27.23 -43.82
CA ILE A 57 -75.31 -26.80 -42.43
C ILE A 57 -74.49 -27.67 -41.47
N ASN A 58 -74.46 -28.99 -41.68
CA ASN A 58 -73.64 -29.89 -40.86
C ASN A 58 -72.15 -29.59 -41.02
N GLN A 59 -71.66 -29.36 -42.24
CA GLN A 59 -70.27 -28.96 -42.49
C GLN A 59 -69.94 -27.63 -41.80
N ASN A 60 -70.79 -26.61 -41.96
CA ASN A 60 -70.62 -25.33 -41.28
C ASN A 60 -70.60 -25.50 -39.75
N THR A 61 -71.42 -26.39 -39.20
CA THR A 61 -71.42 -26.71 -37.77
C THR A 61 -70.08 -27.30 -37.32
N THR A 62 -69.52 -28.23 -38.10
CA THR A 62 -68.18 -28.78 -37.84
C THR A 62 -67.08 -27.72 -37.96
N ASP A 63 -67.09 -26.91 -39.01
CA ASP A 63 -66.09 -25.86 -39.23
C ASP A 63 -66.11 -24.82 -38.11
N ILE A 64 -67.31 -24.42 -37.65
CA ILE A 64 -67.48 -23.51 -36.52
C ILE A 64 -66.93 -24.13 -35.23
N ALA A 65 -67.18 -25.42 -34.98
CA ALA A 65 -66.65 -26.11 -33.81
C ALA A 65 -65.11 -26.15 -33.84
N THR A 66 -64.51 -26.48 -34.99
CA THR A 66 -63.05 -26.45 -35.18
C THR A 66 -62.47 -25.04 -34.99
N ASN A 67 -63.09 -24.02 -35.58
CA ASN A 67 -62.66 -22.64 -35.40
C ASN A 67 -62.73 -22.20 -33.93
N THR A 68 -63.77 -22.62 -33.20
CA THR A 68 -63.90 -22.34 -31.77
C THR A 68 -62.73 -22.94 -30.99
N THR A 69 -62.37 -24.19 -31.25
CA THR A 69 -61.20 -24.83 -30.62
C THR A 69 -59.91 -24.09 -30.95
N ASN A 70 -59.67 -23.76 -32.22
CA ASN A 70 -58.46 -23.07 -32.64
C ASN A 70 -58.33 -21.67 -31.99
N ILE A 71 -59.43 -20.93 -31.89
CA ILE A 71 -59.47 -19.62 -31.24
C ILE A 71 -59.11 -19.74 -29.76
N ASN A 72 -59.64 -20.76 -29.07
CA ASN A 72 -59.32 -20.98 -27.66
C ASN A 72 -57.82 -21.31 -27.47
N SER A 73 -57.26 -22.22 -28.28
CA SER A 73 -55.83 -22.55 -28.21
C SER A 73 -54.92 -21.34 -28.50
N LEU A 74 -55.32 -20.47 -29.42
CA LEU A 74 -54.62 -19.21 -29.68
C LEU A 74 -54.71 -18.26 -28.48
N SER A 75 -55.89 -18.14 -27.86
CA SER A 75 -56.10 -17.32 -26.66
C SER A 75 -55.21 -17.79 -25.51
N ASP A 76 -55.11 -19.10 -25.29
CA ASP A 76 -54.24 -19.68 -24.27
C ASP A 76 -52.77 -19.36 -24.56
N SER A 77 -52.33 -19.55 -25.81
CA SER A 77 -50.96 -19.25 -26.23
C SER A 77 -50.59 -17.77 -26.06
N VAL A 78 -51.53 -16.86 -26.35
CA VAL A 78 -51.35 -15.42 -26.13
C VAL A 78 -51.23 -15.11 -24.64
N THR A 79 -52.04 -15.76 -23.80
CA THR A 79 -51.98 -15.60 -22.34
C THR A 79 -50.62 -16.05 -21.79
N THR A 80 -50.11 -17.21 -22.24
CA THR A 80 -48.78 -17.67 -21.85
C THR A 80 -47.68 -16.71 -22.29
N LEU A 81 -47.75 -16.17 -23.52
CA LEU A 81 -46.77 -15.18 -23.99
C LEU A 81 -46.79 -13.91 -23.14
N THR A 82 -47.97 -13.45 -22.70
CA THR A 82 -48.06 -12.28 -21.81
C THR A 82 -47.50 -12.54 -20.42
N ASP A 83 -47.48 -13.78 -19.95
CA ASP A 83 -46.90 -14.10 -18.64
C ASP A 83 -45.38 -14.27 -18.68
N ASP A 84 -44.83 -14.85 -19.76
CA ASP A 84 -43.42 -15.25 -19.84
C ASP A 84 -42.51 -14.22 -20.55
N ALA A 85 -43.06 -13.24 -21.26
CA ALA A 85 -42.26 -12.25 -21.99
C ALA A 85 -41.74 -11.12 -21.10
N LEU A 86 -40.65 -10.47 -21.55
CA LEU A 86 -40.25 -9.16 -21.03
C LEU A 86 -41.26 -8.11 -21.52
N LEU A 87 -42.22 -7.77 -20.67
CA LEU A 87 -43.28 -6.81 -21.02
C LEU A 87 -42.90 -5.38 -20.64
N TRP A 88 -43.36 -4.42 -21.43
CA TRP A 88 -43.26 -3.01 -21.08
C TRP A 88 -44.14 -2.70 -19.86
N ASP A 89 -43.51 -2.27 -18.77
CA ASP A 89 -44.19 -1.74 -17.60
C ASP A 89 -44.25 -0.22 -17.70
N ALA A 90 -45.43 0.29 -18.04
CA ALA A 90 -45.67 1.72 -18.19
C ALA A 90 -45.51 2.51 -16.88
N ALA A 91 -45.71 1.88 -15.71
CA ALA A 91 -45.52 2.54 -14.43
C ALA A 91 -44.02 2.74 -14.14
N SER A 92 -43.19 1.76 -14.50
CA SER A 92 -41.73 1.83 -14.35
C SER A 92 -41.05 2.54 -15.53
N GLY A 93 -41.73 2.70 -16.67
CA GLY A 93 -41.14 3.24 -17.89
C GLY A 93 -40.02 2.36 -18.46
N ALA A 94 -40.12 1.04 -18.27
CA ALA A 94 -39.08 0.08 -18.64
C ALA A 94 -39.67 -1.30 -18.96
N PHE A 95 -38.88 -2.18 -19.60
CA PHE A 95 -39.22 -3.59 -19.68
C PHE A 95 -39.06 -4.26 -18.31
N SER A 96 -40.07 -4.99 -17.88
CA SER A 96 -40.10 -5.71 -16.61
C SER A 96 -39.62 -7.14 -16.81
N ALA A 97 -38.67 -7.55 -15.98
CA ALA A 97 -38.26 -8.95 -15.83
C ALA A 97 -39.01 -9.64 -14.67
N LYS A 98 -40.14 -9.09 -14.21
CA LYS A 98 -40.92 -9.74 -13.16
C LYS A 98 -41.74 -10.89 -13.73
N HIS A 99 -41.63 -12.05 -13.11
CA HIS A 99 -42.48 -13.21 -13.40
C HIS A 99 -43.33 -13.50 -12.16
N ASN A 100 -44.65 -13.58 -12.33
CA ASN A 100 -45.60 -13.76 -11.22
C ASN A 100 -45.39 -12.74 -10.08
N GLY A 101 -45.08 -11.49 -10.41
CA GLY A 101 -44.86 -10.39 -9.46
C GLY A 101 -43.51 -10.38 -8.76
N ASN A 102 -42.60 -11.33 -9.04
CA ASN A 102 -41.29 -11.41 -8.42
C ASN A 102 -40.18 -11.04 -9.41
N ASP A 103 -39.15 -10.33 -8.94
CA ASP A 103 -37.97 -10.03 -9.75
C ASP A 103 -37.31 -11.34 -10.20
N SER A 104 -37.10 -11.50 -11.51
CA SER A 104 -36.48 -12.69 -12.08
C SER A 104 -35.10 -12.40 -12.66
N LYS A 105 -34.31 -13.45 -12.82
CA LYS A 105 -32.99 -13.36 -13.47
C LYS A 105 -33.17 -13.29 -14.98
N ILE A 106 -32.37 -12.44 -15.62
CA ILE A 106 -32.12 -12.49 -17.06
C ILE A 106 -30.80 -13.23 -17.26
N THR A 107 -30.85 -14.44 -17.83
CA THR A 107 -29.67 -15.28 -18.07
C THR A 107 -29.35 -15.36 -19.56
N ASN A 108 -28.19 -15.94 -19.90
CA ASN A 108 -27.68 -16.01 -21.28
C ASN A 108 -27.47 -14.65 -21.96
N LEU A 109 -27.26 -13.61 -21.14
CA LEU A 109 -26.87 -12.29 -21.63
C LEU A 109 -25.42 -12.35 -22.13
N ALA A 110 -25.24 -12.10 -23.42
CA ALA A 110 -23.92 -11.87 -23.99
C ALA A 110 -23.23 -10.69 -23.26
N ALA A 111 -21.91 -10.71 -23.15
CA ALA A 111 -21.19 -9.62 -22.51
C ALA A 111 -21.48 -8.31 -23.26
N GLY A 112 -21.95 -7.30 -22.54
CA GLY A 112 -22.24 -6.00 -23.10
C GLY A 112 -20.96 -5.29 -23.52
N THR A 113 -21.03 -4.43 -24.53
CA THR A 113 -19.89 -3.62 -24.93
C THR A 113 -19.53 -2.65 -23.80
N LEU A 114 -18.27 -2.64 -23.34
CA LEU A 114 -17.78 -1.69 -22.34
C LEU A 114 -17.19 -0.46 -23.03
N ALA A 115 -18.06 0.49 -23.36
CA ALA A 115 -17.71 1.79 -23.93
C ALA A 115 -18.50 2.92 -23.24
N ALA A 116 -18.01 4.16 -23.32
CA ALA A 116 -18.56 5.29 -22.56
C ALA A 116 -20.02 5.61 -22.88
N ASP A 117 -20.47 5.30 -24.10
CA ASP A 117 -21.81 5.53 -24.64
C ASP A 117 -22.61 4.23 -24.82
N SER A 118 -22.10 3.10 -24.32
CA SER A 118 -22.78 1.81 -24.44
C SER A 118 -24.09 1.82 -23.64
N THR A 119 -25.14 1.28 -24.27
CA THR A 119 -26.43 1.01 -23.63
C THR A 119 -26.65 -0.49 -23.43
N ASP A 120 -25.62 -1.31 -23.67
CA ASP A 120 -25.70 -2.75 -23.48
C ASP A 120 -25.79 -3.08 -21.98
N ALA A 121 -26.68 -4.01 -21.63
CA ALA A 121 -26.67 -4.57 -20.28
C ALA A 121 -25.36 -5.35 -20.06
N VAL A 122 -24.76 -5.19 -18.88
CA VAL A 122 -23.58 -5.96 -18.47
C VAL A 122 -23.99 -7.23 -17.74
N ASN A 123 -23.24 -8.30 -17.96
CA ASN A 123 -23.51 -9.58 -17.30
C ASN A 123 -22.58 -9.79 -16.08
N GLY A 124 -22.81 -10.88 -15.35
CA GLY A 124 -22.06 -11.20 -14.13
C GLY A 124 -20.55 -11.38 -14.33
N SER A 125 -20.09 -11.89 -15.48
CA SER A 125 -18.64 -12.08 -15.69
C SER A 125 -17.91 -10.75 -15.81
N GLN A 126 -18.52 -9.73 -16.43
CA GLN A 126 -17.90 -8.40 -16.56
C GLN A 126 -17.77 -7.68 -15.21
N LEU A 127 -18.80 -7.80 -14.36
CA LEU A 127 -18.74 -7.27 -13.00
C LEU A 127 -17.74 -8.06 -12.15
N PHE A 128 -17.66 -9.38 -12.34
CA PHE A 128 -16.68 -10.24 -11.67
C PHE A 128 -15.24 -9.85 -12.02
N ASP A 129 -14.90 -9.69 -13.30
CA ASP A 129 -13.57 -9.26 -13.75
C ASP A 129 -13.15 -7.90 -13.15
N THR A 130 -14.14 -7.01 -12.95
CA THR A 130 -13.92 -5.73 -12.28
C THR A 130 -13.64 -5.92 -10.80
N ASN A 131 -14.41 -6.79 -10.13
CA ASN A 131 -14.22 -7.10 -8.72
C ASN A 131 -12.86 -7.76 -8.45
N GLU A 132 -12.37 -8.65 -9.33
CA GLU A 132 -11.03 -9.23 -9.19
C GLU A 132 -9.92 -8.17 -9.21
N LYS A 133 -10.05 -7.14 -10.07
CA LYS A 133 -9.11 -6.00 -10.07
C LYS A 133 -9.21 -5.16 -8.81
N VAL A 134 -10.41 -5.00 -8.25
CA VAL A 134 -10.63 -4.31 -6.97
C VAL A 134 -10.01 -5.09 -5.80
N ASP A 135 -10.15 -6.41 -5.79
CA ASP A 135 -9.53 -7.28 -4.79
C ASP A 135 -8.00 -7.22 -4.89
N GLN A 136 -7.44 -7.23 -6.10
CA GLN A 136 -5.99 -7.03 -6.30
C GLN A 136 -5.51 -5.68 -5.77
N ASN A 137 -6.23 -4.59 -6.09
CA ASN A 137 -5.91 -3.27 -5.54
C ASN A 137 -5.95 -3.27 -4.00
N THR A 138 -6.89 -3.98 -3.39
CA THR A 138 -7.00 -4.11 -1.93
C THR A 138 -5.79 -4.84 -1.34
N ALA A 139 -5.31 -5.90 -2.01
CA ALA A 139 -4.10 -6.62 -1.62
C ALA A 139 -2.83 -5.75 -1.76
N ASP A 140 -2.71 -5.00 -2.85
CA ASP A 140 -1.58 -4.09 -3.10
C ASP A 140 -1.52 -2.98 -2.05
N ILE A 141 -2.67 -2.39 -1.69
CA ILE A 141 -2.78 -1.39 -0.62
C ILE A 141 -2.33 -1.96 0.73
N THR A 142 -2.71 -3.19 1.03
CA THR A 142 -2.29 -3.88 2.26
C THR A 142 -0.76 -4.06 2.30
N THR A 143 -0.18 -4.49 1.18
CA THR A 143 1.27 -4.65 1.03
C THR A 143 2.00 -3.32 1.23
N ASN A 144 1.55 -2.26 0.55
CA ASN A 144 2.11 -0.92 0.70
C ASN A 144 2.03 -0.40 2.15
N THR A 145 0.91 -0.65 2.82
CA THR A 145 0.72 -0.29 4.24
C THR A 145 1.76 -0.98 5.13
N ASN A 146 2.00 -2.28 4.91
CA ASN A 146 3.01 -3.03 5.65
C ASN A 146 4.42 -2.49 5.39
N SER A 147 4.78 -2.20 4.14
CA SER A 147 6.08 -1.59 3.81
C SER A 147 6.27 -0.22 4.45
N ILE A 148 5.23 0.62 4.50
CA ILE A 148 5.27 1.93 5.16
C ILE A 148 5.49 1.78 6.67
N ASN A 149 4.81 0.81 7.32
CA ASN A 149 4.99 0.53 8.73
C ASN A 149 6.41 0.02 9.05
N GLN A 150 6.98 -0.82 8.18
CA GLN A 150 8.37 -1.25 8.31
C GLN A 150 9.34 -0.09 8.18
N ASN A 151 9.19 0.75 7.14
CA ASN A 151 10.01 1.95 6.97
C ASN A 151 9.95 2.88 8.18
N THR A 152 8.75 3.03 8.79
CA THR A 152 8.57 3.83 10.01
C THR A 152 9.39 3.26 11.18
N THR A 153 9.42 1.94 11.33
CA THR A 153 10.22 1.25 12.35
C THR A 153 11.71 1.42 12.09
N ASP A 154 12.16 1.21 10.85
CA ASP A 154 13.57 1.34 10.46
C ASP A 154 14.09 2.77 10.69
N ILE A 155 13.27 3.79 10.37
CA ILE A 155 13.59 5.20 10.64
C ILE A 155 13.74 5.47 12.14
N ALA A 156 12.86 4.90 12.97
CA ALA A 156 12.96 5.05 14.42
C ALA A 156 14.26 4.40 14.95
N THR A 157 14.62 3.20 14.49
CA THR A 157 15.89 2.54 14.83
C THR A 157 17.10 3.37 14.39
N ASN A 158 17.10 3.88 13.16
CA ASN A 158 18.17 4.73 12.67
C ASN A 158 18.32 6.01 13.51
N THR A 159 17.20 6.61 13.93
CA THR A 159 17.21 7.77 14.82
C THR A 159 17.88 7.45 16.16
N THR A 160 17.56 6.31 16.78
CA THR A 160 18.23 5.86 18.00
C THR A 160 19.73 5.64 17.79
N ASN A 161 20.12 4.99 16.69
CA ASN A 161 21.53 4.73 16.39
C ASN A 161 22.33 6.03 16.20
N ILE A 162 21.75 7.02 15.51
CA ILE A 162 22.37 8.33 15.31
C ILE A 162 22.56 9.06 16.64
N ASN A 163 21.56 9.02 17.54
CA ASN A 163 21.68 9.63 18.86
C ASN A 163 22.79 8.97 19.69
N ASN A 164 22.85 7.64 19.71
CA ASN A 164 23.92 6.90 20.41
C ASN A 164 25.32 7.25 19.88
N LEU A 165 25.45 7.42 18.55
CA LEU A 165 26.70 7.84 17.93
C LEU A 165 27.05 9.28 18.32
N SER A 166 26.07 10.19 18.36
CA SER A 166 26.25 11.58 18.82
C SER A 166 26.75 11.64 20.26
N ASP A 167 26.18 10.84 21.15
CA ASP A 167 26.61 10.76 22.56
C ASP A 167 28.04 10.21 22.67
N SER A 168 28.37 9.21 21.86
CA SER A 168 29.73 8.64 21.79
C SER A 168 30.75 9.66 21.29
N ILE A 169 30.39 10.46 20.28
CA ILE A 169 31.23 11.55 19.75
C ILE A 169 31.44 12.62 20.83
N THR A 170 30.38 13.00 21.56
CA THR A 170 30.48 13.97 22.66
C THR A 170 31.43 13.49 23.74
N THR A 171 31.33 12.20 24.11
CA THR A 171 32.23 11.59 25.08
C THR A 171 33.69 11.60 24.58
N LEU A 172 33.90 11.28 23.30
CA LEU A 172 35.24 11.34 22.70
C LEU A 172 35.80 12.76 22.68
N THR A 173 34.98 13.78 22.44
CA THR A 173 35.43 15.17 22.49
C THR A 173 35.76 15.63 23.91
N ASP A 174 35.12 15.08 24.93
CA ASP A 174 35.42 15.42 26.33
C ASP A 174 36.72 14.75 26.81
N ASP A 175 37.00 13.52 26.38
CA ASP A 175 38.11 12.70 26.91
C ASP A 175 39.41 12.76 26.07
N ALA A 176 39.36 13.24 24.83
CA ALA A 176 40.54 13.28 23.95
C ALA A 176 41.48 14.47 24.25
N LEU A 177 42.76 14.32 23.90
CA LEU A 177 43.68 15.45 23.77
C LEU A 177 43.29 16.25 22.52
N LEU A 178 42.50 17.31 22.71
CA LEU A 178 42.03 18.16 21.62
C LEU A 178 42.98 19.32 21.36
N TRP A 179 43.02 19.77 20.10
CA TRP A 179 43.73 20.99 19.73
C TRP A 179 43.05 22.22 20.32
N ASP A 180 43.75 22.95 21.16
CA ASP A 180 43.35 24.26 21.65
C ASP A 180 43.96 25.34 20.76
N ALA A 181 43.12 25.92 19.90
CA ALA A 181 43.53 26.96 18.96
C ALA A 181 44.00 28.25 19.64
N ALA A 182 43.51 28.56 20.85
CA ALA A 182 43.96 29.74 21.58
C ALA A 182 45.38 29.56 22.12
N SER A 183 45.69 28.33 22.56
CA SER A 183 47.02 27.97 23.05
C SER A 183 47.98 27.55 21.92
N GLY A 184 47.48 27.26 20.72
CA GLY A 184 48.28 26.74 19.61
C GLY A 184 48.93 25.39 19.92
N ALA A 185 48.27 24.56 20.73
CA ALA A 185 48.79 23.28 21.23
C ALA A 185 47.67 22.28 21.51
N PHE A 186 48.02 21.00 21.68
CA PHE A 186 47.09 20.01 22.25
C PHE A 186 46.92 20.26 23.75
N SER A 187 45.68 20.27 24.22
CA SER A 187 45.35 20.53 25.61
C SER A 187 45.11 19.23 26.38
N ALA A 188 45.78 19.10 27.53
CA ALA A 188 45.49 18.09 28.54
C ALA A 188 44.54 18.61 29.62
N ASN A 189 43.81 19.70 29.35
CA ASN A 189 42.76 20.18 30.24
C ASN A 189 41.56 19.21 30.16
N HIS A 190 41.19 18.62 31.29
CA HIS A 190 39.97 17.82 31.41
C HIS A 190 39.10 18.46 32.48
N ASN A 191 37.86 18.82 32.14
CA ASN A 191 36.89 19.45 33.05
C ASN A 191 37.45 20.69 33.79
N GLY A 192 38.22 21.53 33.11
CA GLY A 192 38.77 22.78 33.64
C GLY A 192 40.08 22.63 34.43
N SER A 193 40.62 21.41 34.53
CA SER A 193 41.84 21.13 35.30
C SER A 193 42.94 20.54 34.41
N ALA A 194 44.19 20.93 34.67
CA ALA A 194 45.34 20.31 34.03
C ALA A 194 45.44 18.83 34.43
N SER A 195 45.48 17.94 33.45
CA SER A 195 45.59 16.49 33.67
C SER A 195 47.01 15.98 33.49
N LYS A 196 47.30 14.82 34.08
CA LYS A 196 48.55 14.10 33.86
C LYS A 196 48.51 13.39 32.51
N ILE A 197 49.62 13.44 31.78
CA ILE A 197 49.89 12.53 30.66
C ILE A 197 50.82 11.43 31.19
N THR A 198 50.31 10.21 31.31
CA THR A 198 51.05 9.06 31.85
C THR A 198 51.40 8.08 30.75
N ASN A 199 52.15 7.02 31.10
CA ASN A 199 52.67 6.03 30.14
C ASN A 199 53.53 6.65 29.02
N LEU A 200 54.16 7.78 29.32
CA LEU A 200 55.12 8.43 28.44
C LEU A 200 56.44 7.66 28.48
N ALA A 201 56.85 7.11 27.34
CA ALA A 201 58.18 6.56 27.16
C ALA A 201 59.25 7.63 27.43
N ALA A 202 60.44 7.24 27.88
CA ALA A 202 61.51 8.21 28.10
C ALA A 202 61.88 8.88 26.77
N GLY A 203 61.85 10.21 26.73
CA GLY A 203 62.15 10.98 25.53
C GLY A 203 63.63 10.93 25.19
N THR A 204 63.96 11.05 23.91
CA THR A 204 65.35 11.12 23.48
C THR A 204 66.02 12.38 24.04
N LEU A 205 67.19 12.24 24.66
CA LEU A 205 67.96 13.37 25.20
C LEU A 205 69.04 13.78 24.18
N ALA A 206 68.65 14.66 23.25
CA ALA A 206 69.52 15.24 22.23
C ALA A 206 69.17 16.72 22.02
N ALA A 207 70.10 17.50 21.43
CA ALA A 207 69.97 18.96 21.31
C ALA A 207 68.76 19.42 20.48
N ASP A 208 68.30 18.59 19.55
CA ASP A 208 67.21 18.83 18.61
C ASP A 208 65.98 17.93 18.87
N SER A 209 65.94 17.24 20.01
CA SER A 209 64.81 16.37 20.36
C SER A 209 63.52 17.15 20.58
N THR A 210 62.42 16.62 20.03
CA THR A 210 61.04 17.11 20.26
C THR A 210 60.24 16.18 21.15
N ASP A 211 60.88 15.15 21.73
CA ASP A 211 60.21 14.20 22.61
C ASP A 211 59.94 14.86 23.97
N ALA A 212 58.74 14.62 24.51
CA ALA A 212 58.46 14.98 25.89
C ALA A 212 59.32 14.13 26.85
N VAL A 213 59.88 14.75 27.89
CA VAL A 213 60.60 14.05 28.95
C VAL A 213 59.65 13.57 30.03
N ASN A 214 59.90 12.39 30.59
CA ASN A 214 59.09 11.84 31.68
C ASN A 214 59.76 12.04 33.05
N GLY A 215 59.04 11.66 34.11
CA GLY A 215 59.50 11.86 35.49
C GLY A 215 60.79 11.13 35.85
N SER A 216 61.10 9.97 35.27
CA SER A 216 62.33 9.24 35.61
C SER A 216 63.58 9.96 35.10
N GLN A 217 63.50 10.64 33.96
CA GLN A 217 64.60 11.42 33.40
C GLN A 217 64.92 12.66 34.24
N LEU A 218 63.88 13.41 34.66
CA LEU A 218 64.06 14.57 35.53
C LEU A 218 64.56 14.15 36.92
N PHE A 219 64.07 13.01 37.42
CA PHE A 219 64.53 12.45 38.70
C PHE A 219 66.03 12.12 38.65
N ALA A 220 66.51 11.42 37.61
CA ALA A 220 67.94 11.12 37.45
C ALA A 220 68.81 12.38 37.39
N THR A 221 68.31 13.45 36.77
CA THR A 221 69.00 14.76 36.75
C THR A 221 69.08 15.37 38.17
N ASN A 222 68.01 15.30 38.95
CA ASN A 222 67.97 15.85 40.31
C ASN A 222 68.88 15.09 41.29
N GLU A 223 69.05 13.78 41.11
CA GLU A 223 70.01 12.99 41.89
C GLU A 223 71.45 13.49 41.65
N ASN A 224 71.84 13.71 40.39
CA ASN A 224 73.15 14.24 40.05
C ASN A 224 73.38 15.65 40.63
N VAL A 225 72.36 16.52 40.62
CA VAL A 225 72.45 17.87 41.23
C VAL A 225 72.63 17.79 42.75
N SER A 226 71.91 16.86 43.40
CA SER A 226 72.04 16.65 44.84
C SER A 226 73.44 16.15 45.20
N GLN A 227 74.00 15.23 44.42
CA GLN A 227 75.38 14.77 44.60
C GLN A 227 76.39 15.91 44.45
N ASN A 228 76.28 16.72 43.39
CA ASN A 228 77.14 17.88 43.21
C ASN A 228 77.08 18.85 44.40
N THR A 229 75.90 19.03 45.00
CA THR A 229 75.73 19.88 46.19
C THR A 229 76.47 19.32 47.41
N ALA A 230 76.44 18.00 47.59
CA ALA A 230 77.21 17.32 48.63
C ALA A 230 78.72 17.46 48.40
N ASP A 231 79.18 17.31 47.16
CA ASP A 231 80.58 17.47 46.78
C ASP A 231 81.06 18.91 47.02
N ILE A 232 80.24 19.91 46.68
CA ILE A 232 80.53 21.32 46.95
C ILE A 232 80.62 21.60 48.46
N THR A 233 79.73 21.02 49.26
CA THR A 233 79.78 21.16 50.73
C THR A 233 81.07 20.57 51.28
N THR A 234 81.47 19.41 50.78
CA THR A 234 82.74 18.77 51.13
C THR A 234 83.92 19.67 50.77
N ASN A 235 83.96 20.19 49.54
CA ASN A 235 84.99 21.14 49.10
C ASN A 235 85.03 22.39 49.97
N THR A 236 83.87 22.93 50.35
CA THR A 236 83.76 24.12 51.22
C THR A 236 84.34 23.83 52.60
N ASN A 237 84.03 22.69 53.20
CA ASN A 237 84.61 22.26 54.47
C ASN A 237 86.13 22.11 54.37
N SER A 238 86.63 21.51 53.30
CA SER A 238 88.07 21.41 53.04
C SER A 238 88.73 22.78 52.87
N ILE A 239 88.10 23.72 52.16
CA ILE A 239 88.60 25.09 51.98
C ILE A 239 88.63 25.85 53.32
N ASN A 240 87.61 25.71 54.16
CA ASN A 240 87.56 26.31 55.49
C ASN A 240 88.65 25.74 56.41
N GLN A 241 88.89 24.42 56.34
CA GLN A 241 89.99 23.80 57.05
C GLN A 241 91.34 24.35 56.56
N ASN A 242 91.57 24.38 55.24
CA ASN A 242 92.77 24.97 54.66
C ASN A 242 92.97 26.43 55.09
N THR A 243 91.90 27.22 55.15
CA THR A 243 91.95 28.62 55.62
C THR A 243 92.42 28.71 57.07
N THR A 244 91.96 27.79 57.93
CA THR A 244 92.37 27.69 59.34
C THR A 244 93.84 27.24 59.48
N ASP A 245 94.25 26.25 58.68
CA ASP A 245 95.63 25.75 58.66
C ASP A 245 96.60 26.84 58.19
N ILE A 246 96.23 27.62 57.16
CA ILE A 246 97.01 28.77 56.67
C ILE A 246 97.12 29.85 57.75
N ALA A 247 96.05 30.16 58.49
CA ALA A 247 96.11 31.12 59.60
C ALA A 247 97.04 30.64 60.74
N THR A 248 97.02 29.33 61.03
CA THR A 248 97.90 28.69 62.02
C THR A 248 99.37 28.77 61.58
N ASN A 249 99.64 28.45 60.31
CA ASN A 249 100.98 28.57 59.73
C ASN A 249 101.45 30.03 59.75
N THR A 250 100.59 30.99 59.41
CA THR A 250 100.88 32.43 59.47
C THR A 250 101.28 32.86 60.88
N THR A 251 100.54 32.41 61.90
CA THR A 251 100.86 32.69 63.32
C THR A 251 102.21 32.08 63.72
N SER A 252 102.47 30.84 63.30
CA SER A 252 103.73 30.14 63.59
C SER A 252 104.93 30.85 62.95
N ILE A 253 104.77 31.32 61.69
CA ILE A 253 105.78 32.12 60.99
C ILE A 253 106.04 33.44 61.70
N ASN A 254 104.99 34.15 62.16
CA ASN A 254 105.14 35.39 62.91
C ASN A 254 105.91 35.16 64.23
N ASN A 255 105.55 34.12 65.00
CA ASN A 255 106.28 33.76 66.22
C ASN A 255 107.76 33.46 65.97
N LEU A 256 108.08 32.77 64.86
CA LEU A 256 109.46 32.55 64.42
C LEU A 256 110.15 33.86 64.07
N SER A 257 109.47 34.76 63.33
CA SER A 257 109.98 36.08 62.95
C SER A 257 110.29 36.94 64.19
N ASP A 258 109.41 36.94 65.19
CA ASP A 258 109.61 37.64 66.46
C ASP A 258 110.81 37.06 67.21
N SER A 259 110.91 35.72 67.28
CA SER A 259 112.06 35.04 67.90
C SER A 259 113.38 35.41 67.22
N ILE A 260 113.41 35.45 65.88
CA ILE A 260 114.58 35.88 65.10
C ILE A 260 114.93 37.35 65.39
N THR A 261 113.93 38.22 65.52
CA THR A 261 114.13 39.63 65.86
C THR A 261 114.74 39.76 67.26
N THR A 262 114.22 39.03 68.25
CA THR A 262 114.79 39.02 69.61
C THR A 262 116.23 38.50 69.64
N LEU A 263 116.55 37.46 68.88
CA LEU A 263 117.93 36.96 68.74
C LEU A 263 118.86 38.00 68.09
N THR A 264 118.35 38.76 67.13
CA THR A 264 119.10 39.82 66.45
C THR A 264 119.36 40.99 67.40
N ASP A 265 118.36 41.40 68.17
CA ASP A 265 118.48 42.44 69.21
C ASP A 265 119.46 42.01 70.31
N ASP A 266 119.35 40.78 70.81
CA ASP A 266 120.29 40.20 71.80
C ASP A 266 121.73 40.18 71.27
N ALA A 267 121.92 39.84 69.99
CA ALA A 267 123.24 39.86 69.35
C ALA A 267 123.83 41.28 69.27
N LEU A 268 123.01 42.30 68.97
CA LEU A 268 123.43 43.71 68.96
C LEU A 268 123.75 44.25 70.36
N LEU A 269 122.97 43.85 71.38
CA LEU A 269 123.25 44.14 72.79
C LEU A 269 124.57 43.52 73.24
N TRP A 270 124.86 42.30 72.80
CA TRP A 270 126.13 41.63 73.10
C TRP A 270 127.32 42.33 72.46
N ASP A 271 127.23 42.76 71.19
CA ASP A 271 128.28 43.55 70.53
C ASP A 271 128.50 44.91 71.23
N ALA A 272 127.42 45.61 71.60
CA ALA A 272 127.50 46.86 72.36
C ALA A 272 128.14 46.68 73.75
N ALA A 273 127.76 45.63 74.48
CA ALA A 273 128.35 45.30 75.79
C ALA A 273 129.82 44.90 75.66
N PHE A 274 130.18 44.12 74.64
CA PHE A 274 131.55 43.74 74.34
C PHE A 274 132.43 44.97 74.04
N TRP A 275 131.93 45.92 73.22
CA TRP A 275 132.60 47.19 72.96
C TRP A 275 132.73 48.09 74.20
N HIS A 276 131.76 48.07 75.13
CA HIS A 276 131.84 48.85 76.37
C HIS A 276 132.89 48.31 77.34
N ILE A 277 133.03 46.98 77.44
CA ILE A 277 134.05 46.32 78.28
C ILE A 277 135.47 46.58 77.76
N GLN A 278 135.68 46.59 76.44
CA GLN A 278 136.99 46.87 75.83
C GLN A 278 137.43 48.35 75.94
N ARG A 279 136.53 49.27 76.34
CA ARG A 279 136.77 50.72 76.42
C ARG A 279 136.87 51.30 77.83
N GLN A 280 136.84 50.46 78.87
CA GLN A 280 137.15 50.89 80.23
C GLN A 280 138.68 50.77 80.42
N PRO A 281 139.44 51.88 80.48
CA PRO A 281 140.88 51.85 80.77
C PRO A 281 141.18 51.46 82.21
#